data_AF-A0AAU6V5Q1-F1
#
_entry.id   AF-A0AAU6V5Q1-F1
#
_cell.length_a   1.000
_cell.length_b   1.000
_cell.length_c   1.000
_cell.angle_alpha   90.00
_cell.angle_beta   90.00
_cell.angle_gamma   90.00
#
_symmetry.space_group_name_H-M   'P 1'
#
loop_
_entity.id
_entity.type
_entity.pdbx_description
1 polymer ?
#
loop_
_entity_poly.entity_id
_entity_poly.type
_entity_poly.pdbx_seq_one_letter_code
_entity_poly.pdbx_strand_id
1 'polypeptide(L)'
;MILRHHPLTQNELRQCLRIATGASLGFLICKLMNWNYGVFYTVTPMLLLGLVPVMNGHAARQLLAAAAICGIEVGIIGGLLGSHPALMTLIVFVLFLYRFACMSRGALFLFGANGVISLSIMLHFASYPDTDLNDLIFGNFWASVLSVLIAYLMTVLIPDVEPRSAYVPGPKQPHRMRHEALMGASVATLSFLIFQAFDLRDSMSAQATTLLLLFPMHWNGALDYARKRAMGTVLGVVYGMAVQLFLYDWSGVLLLVVPMLWFGTLLFAQAHVKEASGSAVGFGAMTTLGILFGQYLTPGNDLIFSALYRVSSILVAIVGTLLACYLLHHFLNSFEATRFGE
;
A
#
# COMPACT_ATOMS: atom_id res chain seq x y z
N MET A 1 5.14 23.36 6.85
CA MET A 1 6.52 23.07 7.28
C MET A 1 6.71 21.56 7.19
N ILE A 2 7.13 21.04 6.03
CA ILE A 2 6.85 19.64 5.62
C ILE A 2 7.94 18.64 6.04
N LEU A 3 9.16 19.11 6.36
CA LEU A 3 10.23 18.26 6.89
C LEU A 3 10.67 18.83 8.24
N ARG A 4 10.55 18.04 9.31
CA ARG A 4 11.15 18.41 10.60
C ARG A 4 12.67 18.38 10.44
N HIS A 5 13.31 19.52 10.66
CA HIS A 5 14.76 19.64 10.64
C HIS A 5 15.35 19.20 11.99
N HIS A 6 15.26 17.91 12.28
CA HIS A 6 16.08 17.29 13.33
C HIS A 6 17.05 16.27 12.71
N PRO A 7 18.23 16.10 13.31
CA PRO A 7 19.11 14.99 12.94
C PRO A 7 18.38 13.66 13.19
N LEU A 8 18.70 12.65 12.39
CA LEU A 8 18.20 11.30 12.62
C LEU A 8 18.79 10.75 13.93
N THR A 9 17.97 10.15 14.77
CA THR A 9 18.48 9.33 15.87
C THR A 9 19.11 8.04 15.32
N GLN A 10 19.90 7.34 16.13
CA GLN A 10 20.51 6.09 15.70
C GLN A 10 19.46 5.02 15.34
N ASN A 11 18.36 4.95 16.12
CA ASN A 11 17.23 4.05 15.85
C ASN A 11 16.53 4.40 14.53
N GLU A 12 16.36 5.68 14.24
CA GLU A 12 15.75 6.14 12.99
C GLU A 12 16.61 5.78 11.77
N LEU A 13 17.94 5.98 11.86
CA LEU A 13 18.87 5.59 10.80
C LEU A 13 18.82 4.07 10.55
N ARG A 14 18.85 3.27 11.62
CA ARG A 14 18.74 1.80 11.52
C ARG A 14 17.42 1.38 10.86
N GLN A 15 16.30 2.04 11.19
CA GLN A 15 15.02 1.77 10.53
C GLN A 15 15.07 2.10 9.04
N CYS A 16 15.67 3.23 8.65
CA CYS A 16 15.83 3.59 7.23
C CYS A 16 16.62 2.51 6.48
N LEU A 17 17.72 2.02 7.09
CA LEU A 17 18.52 0.93 6.54
C LEU A 17 17.71 -0.36 6.39
N ARG A 18 16.93 -0.76 7.41
CA ARG A 18 16.05 -1.94 7.32
C ARG A 18 15.05 -1.80 6.17
N ILE A 19 14.38 -0.66 6.04
CA ILE A 19 13.39 -0.44 4.99
C ILE A 19 14.02 -0.54 3.60
N ALA A 20 15.14 0.16 3.37
CA ALA A 20 15.83 0.16 2.08
C ALA A 20 16.36 -1.22 1.71
N THR A 21 17.09 -1.87 2.63
CA THR A 21 17.63 -3.22 2.42
C THR A 21 16.54 -4.26 2.25
N GLY A 22 15.46 -4.19 3.04
CA GLY A 22 14.35 -5.14 2.96
C GLY A 22 13.57 -5.03 1.65
N ALA A 23 13.27 -3.80 1.19
CA ALA A 23 12.62 -3.58 -0.09
C ALA A 23 13.48 -4.05 -1.27
N SER A 24 14.77 -3.70 -1.27
CA SER A 24 15.71 -4.12 -2.31
C SER A 24 15.95 -5.62 -2.34
N LEU A 25 16.00 -6.29 -1.18
CA LEU A 25 16.16 -7.74 -1.10
C LEU A 25 14.92 -8.47 -1.65
N GLY A 26 13.73 -8.01 -1.30
CA GLY A 26 12.48 -8.56 -1.85
C GLY A 26 12.40 -8.40 -3.38
N PHE A 27 12.74 -7.21 -3.88
CA PHE A 27 12.83 -6.95 -5.33
C PHE A 27 13.88 -7.85 -6.01
N LEU A 28 15.09 -7.95 -5.44
CA LEU A 28 16.18 -8.76 -5.97
C LEU A 28 15.78 -10.24 -6.07
N ILE A 29 15.24 -10.82 -4.99
CA ILE A 29 14.81 -12.22 -4.97
C ILE A 29 13.71 -12.45 -6.02
N CYS A 30 12.73 -11.56 -6.10
CA CYS A 30 11.67 -11.67 -7.11
C CYS A 30 12.22 -11.72 -8.54
N LYS A 31 13.19 -10.85 -8.87
CA LYS A 31 13.80 -10.81 -10.21
C LYS A 31 14.72 -12.00 -10.47
N LEU A 32 15.47 -12.45 -9.47
CA LEU A 32 16.34 -13.64 -9.60
C LEU A 32 15.54 -14.93 -9.80
N MET A 33 14.39 -15.05 -9.13
CA MET A 33 13.50 -16.20 -9.25
C MET A 33 12.54 -16.10 -10.45
N ASN A 34 12.61 -15.01 -11.21
CA ASN A 34 11.72 -14.70 -12.33
C ASN A 34 10.22 -14.78 -11.96
N TRP A 35 9.86 -14.29 -10.77
CA TRP A 35 8.48 -14.26 -10.29
C TRP A 35 7.71 -13.04 -10.81
N ASN A 36 6.41 -13.22 -11.03
CA ASN A 36 5.49 -12.16 -11.43
C ASN A 36 5.11 -11.26 -10.24
N TYR A 37 4.46 -10.14 -10.55
CA TYR A 37 3.93 -9.19 -9.55
C TYR A 37 5.00 -8.67 -8.57
N GLY A 38 6.15 -8.24 -9.09
CA GLY A 38 7.29 -7.75 -8.30
C GLY A 38 6.94 -6.60 -7.34
N VAL A 39 5.83 -5.90 -7.57
CA VAL A 39 5.26 -4.93 -6.63
C VAL A 39 4.97 -5.55 -5.26
N PHE A 40 4.42 -6.76 -5.16
CA PHE A 40 4.13 -7.38 -3.87
C PHE A 40 5.42 -7.70 -3.10
N TYR A 41 6.43 -8.18 -3.81
CA TYR A 41 7.74 -8.51 -3.22
C TYR A 41 8.54 -7.27 -2.80
N THR A 42 8.23 -6.10 -3.35
CA THR A 42 8.97 -4.86 -3.05
C THR A 42 8.23 -3.99 -2.03
N VAL A 43 6.91 -3.85 -2.16
CA VAL A 43 6.08 -2.95 -1.33
C VAL A 43 5.70 -3.60 0.00
N THR A 44 5.45 -4.90 0.06
CA THR A 44 5.03 -5.57 1.30
C THR A 44 6.13 -5.54 2.39
N PRO A 45 7.43 -5.82 2.10
CA PRO A 45 8.49 -5.67 3.10
C PRO A 45 8.65 -4.22 3.54
N MET A 46 8.52 -3.28 2.60
CA MET A 46 8.59 -1.84 2.85
C MET A 46 7.46 -1.37 3.77
N LEU A 47 6.23 -1.84 3.55
CA LEU A 47 5.07 -1.54 4.39
C LEU A 47 5.29 -2.10 5.80
N LEU A 48 5.74 -3.35 5.89
CA LEU A 48 5.99 -4.02 7.17
C LEU A 48 7.09 -3.30 7.97
N LEU A 49 8.26 -3.07 7.38
CA LEU A 49 9.40 -2.41 8.06
C LEU A 49 9.18 -0.90 8.26
N GLY A 50 8.36 -0.27 7.41
CA GLY A 50 8.01 1.14 7.49
C GLY A 50 6.97 1.46 8.54
N LEU A 51 5.95 0.60 8.72
CA LEU A 51 4.84 0.83 9.65
C LEU A 51 4.96 0.05 10.97
N VAL A 52 5.80 -0.98 11.02
CA VAL A 52 6.03 -1.81 12.22
C VAL A 52 7.50 -1.68 12.64
N PRO A 53 7.84 -0.70 13.50
CA PRO A 53 9.23 -0.47 13.90
C PRO A 53 9.84 -1.65 14.67
N VAL A 54 9.01 -2.37 15.45
CA VAL A 54 9.39 -3.53 16.23
C VAL A 54 8.63 -4.74 15.72
N MET A 55 9.34 -5.60 15.00
CA MET A 55 8.75 -6.83 14.47
C MET A 55 8.37 -7.77 15.62
N ASN A 56 7.16 -8.30 15.57
CA ASN A 56 6.66 -9.24 16.58
C ASN A 56 5.80 -10.34 15.94
N GLY A 57 5.59 -11.44 16.68
CA GLY A 57 4.80 -12.57 16.20
C GLY A 57 3.33 -12.25 15.92
N HIS A 58 2.77 -11.19 16.52
CA HIS A 58 1.42 -10.73 16.23
C HIS A 58 1.32 -10.05 14.85
N ALA A 59 2.27 -9.16 14.53
CA ALA A 59 2.37 -8.51 13.23
C ALA A 59 2.60 -9.53 12.10
N ALA A 60 3.49 -10.51 12.31
CA ALA A 60 3.71 -11.60 11.37
C ALA A 60 2.41 -12.38 11.09
N ARG A 61 1.70 -12.81 12.15
CA ARG A 61 0.43 -13.54 12.01
C ARG A 61 -0.63 -12.73 11.30
N GLN A 62 -0.75 -11.43 11.58
CA GLN A 62 -1.71 -10.56 10.88
C GLN A 62 -1.44 -10.48 9.39
N LEU A 63 -0.17 -10.33 8.98
CA LEU A 63 0.18 -10.24 7.56
C LEU A 63 -0.08 -11.55 6.83
N LEU A 64 0.36 -12.68 7.39
CA LEU A 64 0.16 -14.00 6.79
C LEU A 64 -1.32 -14.38 6.75
N ALA A 65 -2.07 -14.12 7.82
CA ALA A 65 -3.52 -14.35 7.84
C ALA A 65 -4.23 -13.45 6.81
N ALA A 66 -3.82 -12.19 6.65
CA ALA A 66 -4.39 -11.31 5.66
C ALA A 66 -4.18 -11.86 4.24
N ALA A 67 -2.96 -12.30 3.93
CA ALA A 67 -2.62 -12.84 2.62
C ALA A 67 -3.39 -14.13 2.31
N ALA A 68 -3.44 -15.07 3.27
CA ALA A 68 -4.16 -16.33 3.12
C ALA A 68 -5.67 -16.11 2.94
N ILE A 69 -6.29 -15.29 3.80
CA ILE A 69 -7.73 -15.02 3.74
C ILE A 69 -8.08 -14.30 2.44
N CYS A 70 -7.32 -13.28 2.03
CA CYS A 70 -7.58 -12.61 0.75
C CYS A 70 -7.44 -13.58 -0.42
N GLY A 71 -6.45 -14.47 -0.42
CA GLY A 71 -6.27 -15.48 -1.46
C GLY A 71 -7.46 -16.42 -1.58
N ILE A 72 -7.97 -16.92 -0.44
CA ILE A 72 -9.15 -17.78 -0.40
C ILE A 72 -10.40 -17.04 -0.90
N GLU A 73 -10.63 -15.82 -0.40
CA GLU A 73 -11.78 -14.99 -0.77
C GLU A 73 -11.80 -14.70 -2.28
N VAL A 74 -10.67 -14.28 -2.83
CA VAL A 74 -10.54 -13.98 -4.27
C VAL A 74 -10.68 -15.25 -5.10
N GLY A 75 -10.09 -16.37 -4.68
CA GLY A 75 -10.23 -17.65 -5.38
C GLY A 75 -11.67 -18.12 -5.46
N ILE A 76 -12.42 -18.01 -4.35
CA ILE A 76 -13.85 -18.38 -4.29
C ILE A 76 -14.70 -17.43 -5.14
N ILE A 77 -14.49 -16.11 -5.00
CA ILE A 77 -15.28 -15.10 -5.73
C ILE A 77 -15.01 -15.17 -7.23
N GLY A 78 -13.74 -15.23 -7.63
CA GLY A 78 -13.34 -15.35 -9.03
C GLY A 78 -13.93 -16.62 -9.67
N GLY A 79 -13.95 -17.74 -8.95
CA GLY A 79 -14.49 -19.00 -9.46
C GLY A 79 -16.01 -19.08 -9.54
N LEU A 80 -16.74 -18.50 -8.58
CA LEU A 80 -18.20 -18.70 -8.47
C LEU A 80 -19.05 -17.52 -8.96
N LEU A 81 -18.52 -16.30 -8.93
CA LEU A 81 -19.32 -15.07 -9.02
C LEU A 81 -18.93 -14.14 -10.17
N GLY A 82 -17.96 -14.53 -11.01
CA GLY A 82 -17.51 -13.72 -12.14
C GLY A 82 -18.63 -13.36 -13.13
N SER A 83 -19.69 -14.17 -13.23
CA SER A 83 -20.85 -13.92 -14.09
C SER A 83 -21.95 -13.05 -13.46
N HIS A 84 -21.83 -12.66 -12.18
CA HIS A 84 -22.87 -11.94 -11.43
C HIS A 84 -22.35 -10.62 -10.84
N PRO A 85 -22.21 -9.54 -11.64
CA PRO A 85 -21.58 -8.29 -11.21
C PRO A 85 -22.24 -7.62 -9.99
N ALA A 86 -23.58 -7.67 -9.89
CA ALA A 86 -24.30 -7.08 -8.77
C ALA A 86 -24.03 -7.81 -7.44
N LEU A 87 -24.01 -9.15 -7.48
CA LEU A 87 -23.74 -9.97 -6.30
C LEU A 87 -22.27 -9.83 -5.88
N MET A 88 -21.35 -9.81 -6.85
CA MET A 88 -19.94 -9.53 -6.61
C MET A 88 -19.77 -8.18 -5.89
N THR A 89 -20.45 -7.13 -6.32
CA THR A 89 -20.38 -5.80 -5.68
C THR A 89 -20.81 -5.84 -4.22
N LEU A 90 -21.91 -6.52 -3.91
CA LEU A 90 -22.40 -6.67 -2.53
C LEU A 90 -21.38 -7.40 -1.66
N ILE A 91 -20.80 -8.49 -2.16
CA ILE A 91 -19.78 -9.25 -1.44
C ILE A 91 -18.53 -8.40 -1.23
N VAL A 92 -18.03 -7.73 -2.27
CA VAL A 92 -16.86 -6.85 -2.19
C VAL A 92 -17.06 -5.75 -1.14
N PHE A 93 -18.26 -5.17 -1.06
CA PHE A 93 -18.60 -4.23 0.01
C PHE A 93 -18.50 -4.85 1.41
N VAL A 94 -19.07 -6.04 1.62
CA VAL A 94 -18.97 -6.75 2.90
C VAL A 94 -17.51 -7.08 3.25
N LEU A 95 -16.71 -7.48 2.24
CA LEU A 95 -15.29 -7.78 2.43
C LEU A 95 -14.49 -6.55 2.86
N PHE A 96 -14.71 -5.40 2.20
CA PHE A 96 -14.07 -4.16 2.63
C PHE A 96 -14.57 -3.72 4.01
N LEU A 97 -15.86 -3.86 4.30
CA LEU A 97 -16.45 -3.47 5.58
C LEU A 97 -15.80 -4.18 6.76
N TYR A 98 -15.62 -5.50 6.70
CA TYR A 98 -14.98 -6.20 7.82
C TYR A 98 -13.50 -5.81 7.96
N ARG A 99 -12.77 -5.59 6.87
CA ARG A 99 -11.35 -5.19 6.93
C ARG A 99 -11.18 -3.80 7.53
N PHE A 100 -12.01 -2.85 7.12
CA PHE A 100 -12.02 -1.52 7.69
C PHE A 100 -12.49 -1.51 9.15
N ALA A 101 -13.42 -2.40 9.53
CA ALA A 101 -13.79 -2.59 10.93
C ALA A 101 -12.62 -3.16 11.77
N CYS A 102 -11.87 -4.13 11.25
CA CYS A 102 -10.64 -4.64 11.88
C CYS A 102 -9.57 -3.55 12.02
N MET A 103 -9.44 -2.70 11.00
CA MET A 103 -8.51 -1.57 10.99
C MET A 103 -8.88 -0.51 12.03
N SER A 104 -10.17 -0.17 12.14
CA SER A 104 -10.69 0.80 13.11
C SER A 104 -10.48 0.35 14.57
N ARG A 105 -10.59 -0.97 14.85
CA ARG A 105 -10.35 -1.59 16.18
C ARG A 105 -8.90 -1.47 16.68
N GLY A 106 -7.93 -1.20 15.81
CA GLY A 106 -6.52 -1.06 16.17
C GLY A 106 -5.76 -2.38 16.40
N ALA A 107 -6.32 -3.34 17.13
CA ALA A 107 -5.65 -4.62 17.43
C ALA A 107 -5.32 -5.47 16.19
N LEU A 108 -6.13 -5.32 15.13
CA LEU A 108 -6.00 -6.01 13.84
C LEU A 108 -5.69 -5.02 12.70
N PHE A 109 -5.00 -3.92 13.01
CA PHE A 109 -4.73 -2.85 12.05
C PHE A 109 -3.99 -3.35 10.80
N LEU A 110 -2.91 -4.14 10.95
CA LEU A 110 -2.13 -4.63 9.82
C LEU A 110 -2.92 -5.65 8.99
N PHE A 111 -3.72 -6.49 9.65
CA PHE A 111 -4.60 -7.43 8.97
C PHE A 111 -5.64 -6.70 8.09
N GLY A 112 -6.22 -5.61 8.60
CA GLY A 112 -7.12 -4.74 7.85
C GLY A 112 -6.41 -4.01 6.72
N ALA A 113 -5.32 -3.30 7.02
CA ALA A 113 -4.58 -2.46 6.08
C ALA A 113 -3.99 -3.24 4.90
N ASN A 114 -3.24 -4.32 5.18
CA ASN A 114 -2.71 -5.19 4.13
C ASN A 114 -3.84 -5.93 3.40
N GLY A 115 -4.88 -6.31 4.14
CA GLY A 115 -6.07 -6.95 3.59
C GLY A 115 -6.79 -6.13 2.53
N VAL A 116 -7.10 -4.87 2.83
CA VAL A 116 -7.78 -3.97 1.89
C VAL A 116 -6.94 -3.79 0.62
N ILE A 117 -5.63 -3.58 0.76
CA ILE A 117 -4.72 -3.40 -0.39
C ILE A 117 -4.67 -4.68 -1.23
N SER A 118 -4.31 -5.81 -0.62
CA SER A 118 -4.18 -7.09 -1.34
C SER A 118 -5.50 -7.51 -1.97
N LEU A 119 -6.63 -7.40 -1.24
CA LEU A 119 -7.94 -7.74 -1.75
C LEU A 119 -8.32 -6.87 -2.95
N SER A 120 -8.14 -5.55 -2.87
CA SER A 120 -8.52 -4.66 -3.96
C SER A 120 -7.67 -4.88 -5.22
N ILE A 121 -6.36 -5.06 -5.06
CA ILE A 121 -5.47 -5.34 -6.20
C ILE A 121 -5.86 -6.67 -6.82
N MET A 122 -6.05 -7.71 -6.00
CA MET A 122 -6.35 -9.04 -6.52
C MET A 122 -7.73 -9.12 -7.19
N LEU A 123 -8.76 -8.50 -6.61
CA LEU A 123 -10.09 -8.43 -7.24
C LEU A 123 -10.07 -7.65 -8.55
N HIS A 124 -9.25 -6.61 -8.64
CA HIS A 124 -9.09 -5.85 -9.88
C HIS A 124 -8.42 -6.68 -10.97
N PHE A 125 -7.35 -7.41 -10.66
CA PHE A 125 -6.74 -8.28 -11.66
C PHE A 125 -7.59 -9.50 -11.99
N ALA A 126 -8.30 -10.05 -11.02
CA ALA A 126 -9.17 -11.22 -11.19
C ALA A 126 -10.38 -10.98 -12.10
N SER A 127 -10.77 -9.72 -12.34
CA SER A 127 -11.85 -9.43 -13.29
C SER A 127 -11.40 -9.49 -14.75
N TYR A 128 -10.11 -9.56 -15.01
CA TYR A 128 -9.56 -9.62 -16.37
C TYR A 128 -9.36 -11.07 -16.83
N PRO A 129 -9.85 -11.45 -18.03
CA PRO A 129 -9.76 -12.83 -18.52
C PRO A 129 -8.34 -13.37 -18.66
N ASP A 130 -7.37 -12.50 -18.96
CA ASP A 130 -5.97 -12.89 -19.21
C ASP A 130 -5.17 -13.13 -17.92
N THR A 131 -5.74 -12.83 -16.75
CA THR A 131 -5.02 -12.93 -15.48
C THR A 131 -4.99 -14.38 -15.00
N ASP A 132 -3.80 -14.93 -14.81
CA ASP A 132 -3.64 -16.16 -14.03
C ASP A 132 -3.91 -15.88 -12.54
N LEU A 133 -5.11 -16.27 -12.10
CA LEU A 133 -5.57 -16.07 -10.74
C LEU A 133 -4.75 -16.84 -9.70
N ASN A 134 -4.28 -18.04 -10.05
CA ASN A 134 -3.48 -18.85 -9.13
C ASN A 134 -2.12 -18.19 -8.91
N ASP A 135 -1.45 -17.78 -9.99
CA ASP A 135 -0.15 -17.09 -9.90
C ASP A 135 -0.27 -15.79 -9.10
N LEU A 136 -1.36 -15.03 -9.28
CA LEU A 136 -1.64 -13.83 -8.50
C LEU A 136 -1.83 -14.12 -6.99
N ILE A 137 -2.63 -15.12 -6.64
CA ILE A 137 -2.90 -15.50 -5.25
C ILE A 137 -1.63 -16.03 -4.58
N PHE A 138 -0.92 -16.96 -5.22
CA PHE A 138 0.33 -17.51 -4.70
C PHE A 138 1.44 -16.46 -4.66
N GLY A 139 1.50 -15.55 -5.62
CA GLY A 139 2.42 -14.42 -5.63
C GLY A 139 2.22 -13.51 -4.41
N ASN A 140 0.98 -13.12 -4.09
CA ASN A 140 0.67 -12.34 -2.89
C ASN A 140 1.02 -13.10 -1.59
N PHE A 141 0.73 -14.41 -1.54
CA PHE A 141 1.04 -15.25 -0.38
C PHE A 141 2.55 -15.37 -0.16
N TRP A 142 3.31 -15.74 -1.20
CA TRP A 142 4.77 -15.88 -1.11
C TRP A 142 5.47 -14.56 -0.86
N ALA A 143 4.99 -13.46 -1.45
CA ALA A 143 5.50 -12.13 -1.14
C ALA A 143 5.30 -11.80 0.35
N SER A 144 4.17 -12.16 0.94
CA SER A 144 3.90 -11.94 2.37
C SER A 144 4.79 -12.80 3.26
N VAL A 145 4.99 -14.08 2.93
CA VAL A 145 5.93 -14.97 3.63
C VAL A 145 7.35 -14.42 3.56
N LEU A 146 7.82 -14.09 2.36
CA LEU A 146 9.15 -13.53 2.16
C LEU A 146 9.32 -12.21 2.92
N SER A 147 8.32 -11.34 2.91
CA SER A 147 8.34 -10.06 3.64
C SER A 147 8.52 -10.27 5.14
N VAL A 148 7.84 -11.25 5.74
CA VAL A 148 8.02 -11.59 7.16
C VAL A 148 9.43 -12.10 7.43
N LEU A 149 9.96 -13.00 6.58
CA LEU A 149 11.31 -13.53 6.72
C LEU A 149 12.36 -12.41 6.62
N ILE A 150 12.23 -11.55 5.61
CA ILE A 150 13.10 -10.38 5.42
C ILE A 150 13.00 -9.45 6.62
N ALA A 151 11.80 -9.19 7.14
CA ALA A 151 11.64 -8.28 8.28
C ALA A 151 12.29 -8.81 9.56
N TYR A 152 12.17 -10.12 9.84
CA TYR A 152 12.90 -10.75 10.95
C TYR A 152 14.41 -10.70 10.73
N LEU A 153 14.87 -11.06 9.52
CA LEU A 153 16.29 -11.01 9.18
C LEU A 153 16.88 -9.61 9.38
N MET A 154 16.20 -8.57 8.88
CA MET A 154 16.66 -7.17 9.04
C MET A 154 16.63 -6.70 10.49
N THR A 155 15.69 -7.21 11.30
CA THR A 155 15.64 -6.91 12.74
C THR A 155 16.80 -7.57 13.49
N VAL A 156 17.25 -8.75 13.06
CA VAL A 156 18.41 -9.45 13.64
C VAL A 156 19.73 -8.82 13.18
N LEU A 157 19.87 -8.52 11.88
CA LEU A 157 21.10 -7.96 11.31
C LEU A 157 21.35 -6.51 11.73
N ILE A 158 20.28 -5.73 11.91
CA ILE A 158 20.35 -4.32 12.26
C ILE A 158 19.42 -4.08 13.46
N PRO A 159 19.75 -4.51 14.69
CA PRO A 159 18.86 -4.39 15.85
C PRO A 159 18.64 -2.94 16.30
N ASP A 160 17.62 -2.65 17.11
CA ASP A 160 17.46 -1.31 17.69
C ASP A 160 18.53 -1.07 18.77
N VAL A 161 19.00 0.17 18.92
CA VAL A 161 19.95 0.60 19.96
C VAL A 161 19.23 0.69 21.31
N GLU A 162 18.06 1.32 21.30
CA GLU A 162 17.20 1.46 22.48
C GLU A 162 15.82 0.82 22.22
N PRO A 163 15.22 0.16 23.22
CA PRO A 163 13.88 -0.40 23.10
C PRO A 163 12.85 0.67 22.72
N ARG A 164 12.10 0.43 21.64
CA ARG A 164 10.98 1.30 21.27
C ARG A 164 9.73 0.92 22.06
N SER A 165 8.98 1.92 22.51
CA SER A 165 7.68 1.70 23.13
C SER A 165 6.69 1.10 22.12
N ALA A 166 6.00 0.04 22.52
CA ALA A 166 4.89 -0.48 21.73
C ALA A 166 3.77 0.55 21.66
N TYR A 167 3.24 0.79 20.45
CA TYR A 167 2.06 1.63 20.29
C TYR A 167 0.83 0.89 20.85
N VAL A 168 0.14 1.52 21.79
CA VAL A 168 -1.13 1.02 22.34
C VAL A 168 -2.26 1.86 21.76
N PRO A 169 -3.14 1.29 20.91
CA PRO A 169 -4.30 2.01 20.42
C PRO A 169 -5.20 2.44 21.59
N GLY A 170 -5.60 3.71 21.62
CA GLY A 170 -6.59 4.20 22.57
C GLY A 170 -7.99 3.62 22.29
N PRO A 171 -8.86 3.53 23.30
CA PRO A 171 -10.24 3.07 23.11
C PRO A 171 -11.01 4.04 22.20
N LYS A 172 -11.71 3.51 21.19
CA LYS A 172 -12.59 4.28 20.30
C LYS A 172 -14.05 4.02 20.61
N GLN A 173 -14.88 5.05 20.49
CA GLN A 173 -16.32 4.93 20.68
C GLN A 173 -16.97 4.13 19.53
N PRO A 174 -18.01 3.31 19.79
CA PRO A 174 -18.59 2.42 18.77
C PRO A 174 -19.22 3.14 17.57
N HIS A 175 -19.77 4.34 17.73
CA HIS A 175 -20.31 5.13 16.62
C HIS A 175 -19.22 5.55 15.63
N ARG A 176 -18.05 5.95 16.15
CA ARG A 176 -16.88 6.35 15.37
C ARG A 176 -16.34 5.18 14.58
N MET A 177 -16.29 4.00 15.18
CA MET A 177 -15.85 2.79 14.48
C MET A 177 -16.78 2.41 13.32
N ARG A 178 -18.10 2.56 13.51
CA ARG A 178 -19.09 2.33 12.45
C ARG A 178 -18.93 3.35 11.32
N HIS A 179 -18.75 4.62 11.64
CA HIS A 179 -18.49 5.67 10.66
C HIS A 179 -17.23 5.37 9.82
N GLU A 180 -16.11 5.12 10.49
CA GLU A 180 -14.82 4.79 9.89
C GLU A 180 -14.96 3.59 8.94
N ALA A 181 -15.59 2.50 9.41
CA ALA A 181 -15.75 1.28 8.62
C ALA A 181 -16.64 1.46 7.39
N LEU A 182 -17.80 2.12 7.54
CA LEU A 182 -18.76 2.33 6.45
C LEU A 182 -18.24 3.31 5.41
N MET A 183 -17.54 4.38 5.83
CA MET A 183 -16.92 5.33 4.92
C MET A 183 -15.83 4.63 4.10
N GLY A 184 -14.91 3.93 4.77
CA GLY A 184 -13.83 3.19 4.10
C GLY A 184 -14.38 2.16 3.10
N ALA A 185 -15.34 1.33 3.53
CA ALA A 185 -15.91 0.29 2.68
C ALA A 185 -16.62 0.87 1.46
N SER A 186 -17.45 1.89 1.65
CA SER A 186 -18.19 2.52 0.56
C SER A 186 -17.26 3.16 -0.48
N VAL A 187 -16.22 3.88 -0.05
CA VAL A 187 -15.27 4.52 -0.98
C VAL A 187 -14.41 3.47 -1.69
N ALA A 188 -13.96 2.42 -1.00
CA ALA A 188 -13.20 1.34 -1.62
C ALA A 188 -14.03 0.56 -2.65
N THR A 189 -15.29 0.26 -2.34
CA THR A 189 -16.23 -0.37 -3.29
C THR A 189 -16.51 0.53 -4.49
N LEU A 190 -16.71 1.83 -4.27
CA LEU A 190 -16.89 2.79 -5.37
C LEU A 190 -15.65 2.84 -6.26
N SER A 191 -14.45 2.86 -5.67
CA SER A 191 -13.20 2.80 -6.41
C SER A 191 -13.10 1.51 -7.22
N PHE A 192 -13.46 0.36 -6.64
CA PHE A 192 -13.50 -0.91 -7.36
C PHE A 192 -14.44 -0.83 -8.58
N LEU A 193 -15.68 -0.36 -8.39
CA LEU A 193 -16.66 -0.22 -9.47
C LEU A 193 -16.18 0.67 -10.60
N ILE A 194 -15.58 1.83 -10.29
CA ILE A 194 -15.03 2.74 -11.30
C ILE A 194 -13.91 2.06 -12.08
N PHE A 195 -13.01 1.36 -11.40
CA PHE A 195 -11.90 0.66 -12.06
C PHE A 195 -12.37 -0.45 -13.01
N GLN A 196 -13.44 -1.16 -12.64
CA GLN A 196 -14.02 -2.17 -13.52
C GLN A 196 -14.84 -1.56 -14.67
N ALA A 197 -15.62 -0.51 -14.40
CA ALA A 197 -16.48 0.10 -15.42
C ALA A 197 -15.70 0.83 -16.51
N PHE A 198 -14.56 1.43 -16.17
CA PHE A 198 -13.71 2.19 -17.10
C PHE A 198 -12.49 1.41 -17.61
N ASP A 199 -12.41 0.10 -17.31
CA ASP A 199 -11.29 -0.77 -17.68
C ASP A 199 -9.91 -0.14 -17.39
N LEU A 200 -9.67 0.20 -16.12
CA LEU A 200 -8.47 0.93 -15.69
C LEU A 200 -7.31 -0.01 -15.33
N ARG A 201 -7.05 -1.03 -16.15
CA ARG A 201 -6.04 -2.10 -15.91
C ARG A 201 -4.64 -1.56 -15.61
N ASP A 202 -4.22 -0.53 -16.34
CA ASP A 202 -2.87 0.06 -16.22
C ASP A 202 -2.73 1.03 -15.04
N SER A 203 -3.83 1.35 -14.36
CA SER A 203 -3.92 2.35 -13.29
C SER A 203 -3.87 1.75 -11.88
N MET A 204 -3.26 0.57 -11.69
CA MET A 204 -3.10 -0.09 -10.37
C MET A 204 -2.59 0.88 -9.28
N SER A 205 -1.68 1.77 -9.65
CA SER A 205 -1.09 2.76 -8.73
C SER A 205 -2.10 3.80 -8.23
N ALA A 206 -3.05 4.17 -9.08
CA ALA A 206 -4.15 5.06 -8.72
C ALA A 206 -5.13 4.34 -7.78
N GLN A 207 -5.44 3.06 -8.03
CA GLN A 207 -6.27 2.25 -7.13
C GLN A 207 -5.64 2.09 -5.74
N ALA A 208 -4.36 1.72 -5.69
CA ALA A 208 -3.62 1.61 -4.43
C ALA A 208 -3.58 2.95 -3.69
N THR A 209 -3.49 4.06 -4.42
CA THR A 209 -3.55 5.40 -3.83
C THR A 209 -4.91 5.69 -3.20
N THR A 210 -6.02 5.35 -3.87
CA THR A 210 -7.37 5.48 -3.30
C THR A 210 -7.46 4.79 -1.94
N LEU A 211 -6.96 3.56 -1.83
CA LEU A 211 -7.02 2.80 -0.58
C LEU A 211 -6.10 3.37 0.51
N LEU A 212 -4.89 3.78 0.14
CA LEU A 212 -3.97 4.42 1.08
C LEU A 212 -4.55 5.74 1.64
N LEU A 213 -5.33 6.47 0.83
CA LEU A 213 -6.08 7.65 1.28
C LEU A 213 -7.14 7.35 2.34
N LEU A 214 -7.63 6.12 2.38
CA LEU A 214 -8.61 5.68 3.36
C LEU A 214 -7.96 5.21 4.66
N PHE A 215 -6.63 5.08 4.74
CA PHE A 215 -5.96 4.59 5.95
C PHE A 215 -6.18 5.45 7.21
N PRO A 216 -6.29 6.78 7.12
CA PRO A 216 -6.68 7.59 8.27
C PRO A 216 -8.12 7.32 8.74
N MET A 217 -8.97 6.69 7.92
CA MET A 217 -10.35 6.29 8.24
C MET A 217 -11.35 7.43 8.50
N HIS A 218 -10.95 8.69 8.38
CA HIS A 218 -11.84 9.84 8.52
C HIS A 218 -11.47 10.95 7.55
N TRP A 219 -12.43 11.84 7.27
CA TRP A 219 -12.32 12.91 6.28
C TRP A 219 -11.07 13.79 6.46
N ASN A 220 -10.89 14.39 7.65
CA ASN A 220 -9.76 15.29 7.92
C ASN A 220 -8.40 14.62 7.71
N GLY A 221 -8.29 13.32 8.03
CA GLY A 221 -7.08 12.54 7.85
C GLY A 221 -6.83 12.21 6.39
N ALA A 222 -7.88 11.84 5.65
CA ALA A 222 -7.80 11.63 4.20
C ALA A 222 -7.36 12.90 3.46
N LEU A 223 -7.87 14.07 3.88
CA LEU A 223 -7.51 15.37 3.32
C LEU A 223 -6.03 15.74 3.56
N ASP A 224 -5.55 15.57 4.80
CA ASP A 224 -4.14 15.81 5.13
C ASP A 224 -3.21 14.83 4.38
N TYR A 225 -3.61 13.55 4.34
CA TYR A 225 -2.83 12.53 3.65
C TYR A 225 -2.80 12.71 2.13
N ALA A 226 -3.90 13.16 1.51
CA ALA A 226 -3.98 13.37 0.07
C ALA A 226 -2.89 14.32 -0.46
N ARG A 227 -2.63 15.43 0.25
CA ARG A 227 -1.56 16.37 -0.11
C ARG A 227 -0.18 15.70 -0.03
N LYS A 228 0.06 14.98 1.07
CA LYS A 228 1.32 14.26 1.30
C LYS A 228 1.55 13.17 0.25
N ARG A 229 0.49 12.45 -0.12
CA ARG A 229 0.50 11.39 -1.12
C ARG A 229 0.76 11.93 -2.53
N ALA A 230 0.14 13.05 -2.90
CA ALA A 230 0.40 13.71 -4.18
C ALA A 230 1.88 14.12 -4.30
N MET A 231 2.42 14.77 -3.26
CA MET A 231 3.84 15.15 -3.21
C MET A 231 4.77 13.94 -3.29
N GLY A 232 4.50 12.90 -2.49
CA GLY A 232 5.32 11.68 -2.48
C GLY A 232 5.31 10.99 -3.84
N THR A 233 4.16 10.96 -4.52
CA THR A 233 4.03 10.41 -5.87
C THR A 233 4.90 11.17 -6.86
N VAL A 234 4.83 12.51 -6.87
CA VAL A 234 5.65 13.34 -7.76
C VAL A 234 7.13 13.10 -7.50
N LEU A 235 7.57 13.09 -6.23
CA LEU A 235 8.97 12.84 -5.88
C LEU A 235 9.45 11.46 -6.32
N GLY A 236 8.65 10.41 -6.08
CA GLY A 236 8.97 9.06 -6.49
C GLY A 236 9.05 8.91 -8.02
N VAL A 237 8.13 9.55 -8.75
CA VAL A 237 8.14 9.57 -10.22
C VAL A 237 9.35 10.31 -10.76
N VAL A 238 9.64 11.51 -10.25
CA VAL A 238 10.81 12.29 -10.67
C VAL A 238 12.11 11.52 -10.43
N TYR A 239 12.23 10.87 -9.27
CA TYR A 239 13.38 10.00 -8.99
C TYR A 239 13.46 8.82 -9.96
N GLY A 240 12.35 8.12 -10.20
CA GLY A 240 12.30 6.99 -11.14
C GLY A 240 12.69 7.40 -12.56
N MET A 241 12.21 8.55 -13.03
CA MET A 241 12.59 9.13 -14.32
C MET A 241 14.07 9.48 -14.38
N ALA A 242 14.62 10.07 -13.32
CA ALA A 242 16.05 10.41 -13.24
C ALA A 242 16.92 9.15 -13.28
N VAL A 243 16.54 8.08 -12.55
CA VAL A 243 17.24 6.79 -12.61
C VAL A 243 17.14 6.17 -14.00
N GLN A 244 15.96 6.22 -14.63
CA GLN A 244 15.80 5.70 -15.99
C GLN A 244 16.67 6.46 -16.99
N LEU A 245 16.75 7.78 -16.88
CA LEU A 245 17.62 8.59 -17.73
C LEU A 245 19.10 8.28 -17.49
N PHE A 246 19.48 8.03 -16.22
CA PHE A 246 20.85 7.69 -15.85
C PHE A 246 21.25 6.28 -16.32
N LEU A 247 20.37 5.29 -16.17
CA LEU A 247 20.64 3.92 -16.59
C LEU A 247 20.46 3.74 -18.10
N TYR A 248 19.55 4.46 -18.74
CA TYR A 248 19.25 4.37 -20.18
C TYR A 248 19.08 2.90 -20.63
N ASP A 249 19.91 2.41 -21.54
CA ASP A 249 19.93 1.03 -22.04
C ASP A 249 20.27 -0.02 -20.97
N TRP A 250 20.82 0.41 -19.83
CA TRP A 250 21.24 -0.46 -18.72
C TRP A 250 20.13 -0.73 -17.71
N SER A 251 18.89 -0.27 -17.97
CA SER A 251 17.73 -0.48 -17.10
C SER A 251 17.34 -1.96 -16.92
N GLY A 252 17.82 -2.87 -17.77
CA GLY A 252 17.69 -4.32 -17.61
C GLY A 252 18.74 -4.97 -16.71
N VAL A 253 19.81 -4.25 -16.34
CA VAL A 253 20.93 -4.82 -15.58
C VAL A 253 20.65 -4.72 -14.08
N LEU A 254 20.26 -5.84 -13.48
CA LEU A 254 19.87 -5.92 -12.06
C LEU A 254 20.94 -5.37 -11.10
N LEU A 255 22.23 -5.59 -11.43
CA LEU A 255 23.37 -5.07 -10.66
C LEU A 255 23.38 -3.53 -10.57
N LEU A 256 22.84 -2.83 -11.57
CA LEU A 256 22.77 -1.37 -11.59
C LEU A 256 21.44 -0.85 -11.04
N VAL A 257 20.35 -1.58 -11.30
CA VAL A 257 18.99 -1.21 -10.85
C VAL A 257 18.83 -1.34 -9.34
N VAL A 258 19.33 -2.42 -8.74
CA VAL A 258 19.13 -2.71 -7.31
C VAL A 258 19.76 -1.63 -6.41
N PRO A 259 21.00 -1.16 -6.66
CA PRO A 259 21.55 -0.02 -5.94
C PRO A 259 20.74 1.26 -6.10
N MET A 260 20.20 1.55 -7.29
CA MET A 260 19.37 2.74 -7.50
C MET A 260 18.06 2.66 -6.70
N LEU A 261 17.40 1.50 -6.70
CA LEU A 261 16.24 1.27 -5.84
C LEU A 261 16.61 1.45 -4.36
N TRP A 262 17.76 0.91 -3.94
CA TRP A 262 18.24 1.01 -2.56
C TRP A 262 18.49 2.46 -2.13
N PHE A 263 19.18 3.26 -2.95
CA PHE A 263 19.43 4.68 -2.65
C PHE A 263 18.13 5.49 -2.61
N GLY A 264 17.23 5.29 -3.57
CA GLY A 264 15.94 5.99 -3.60
C GLY A 264 15.07 5.64 -2.40
N THR A 265 14.97 4.35 -2.07
CA THR A 265 14.22 3.90 -0.88
C THR A 265 14.86 4.40 0.41
N LEU A 266 16.19 4.44 0.53
CA LEU A 266 16.86 5.00 1.71
C LEU A 266 16.56 6.49 1.88
N LEU A 267 16.63 7.28 0.80
CA LEU A 267 16.35 8.71 0.82
C LEU A 267 14.91 9.00 1.26
N PHE A 268 13.94 8.26 0.73
CA PHE A 268 12.54 8.44 1.10
C PHE A 268 12.18 7.80 2.44
N ALA A 269 12.88 6.75 2.86
CA ALA A 269 12.76 6.19 4.22
C ALA A 269 13.22 7.20 5.27
N GLN A 270 14.28 7.97 4.98
CA GLN A 270 14.70 9.07 5.85
C GLN A 270 13.60 10.13 6.01
N ALA A 271 12.92 10.52 4.91
CA ALA A 271 11.79 11.44 5.00
C ALA A 271 10.64 10.84 5.82
N HIS A 272 10.26 9.60 5.53
CA HIS A 272 9.20 8.86 6.22
C HIS A 272 9.41 8.78 7.72
N VAL A 273 10.61 8.40 8.15
CA VAL A 273 10.92 8.22 9.57
C VAL A 273 10.92 9.57 10.31
N LYS A 274 11.44 10.65 9.70
CA LYS A 274 11.39 12.02 10.26
C LYS A 274 9.98 12.59 10.37
N GLU A 275 9.11 12.21 9.45
CA GLU A 275 7.72 12.68 9.44
C GLU A 275 6.93 12.13 10.62
N ALA A 276 7.33 10.97 11.17
CA ALA A 276 6.76 10.30 12.36
C ALA A 276 5.21 10.27 12.41
N SER A 277 4.55 10.37 11.26
CA SER A 277 3.10 10.53 11.11
C SER A 277 2.44 9.33 10.41
N GLY A 278 3.12 8.19 10.43
CA GLY A 278 2.69 6.99 9.72
C GLY A 278 2.90 7.14 8.21
N SER A 279 1.87 6.86 7.42
CA SER A 279 1.93 7.01 5.95
C SER A 279 1.94 8.50 5.61
N ALA A 280 3.08 9.05 5.19
CA ALA A 280 3.23 10.46 4.83
C ALA A 280 3.97 10.63 3.49
N VAL A 281 4.68 11.74 3.24
CA VAL A 281 5.30 12.05 1.93
C VAL A 281 6.36 11.01 1.61
N GLY A 282 7.24 10.70 2.56
CA GLY A 282 8.29 9.69 2.39
C GLY A 282 7.72 8.31 2.06
N PHE A 283 6.68 7.87 2.78
CA PHE A 283 5.98 6.62 2.48
C PHE A 283 5.35 6.61 1.09
N GLY A 284 4.75 7.74 0.70
CA GLY A 284 4.19 7.93 -0.62
C GLY A 284 5.22 7.74 -1.73
N ALA A 285 6.39 8.35 -1.55
CA ALA A 285 7.50 8.25 -2.49
C ALA A 285 8.10 6.83 -2.54
N MET A 286 8.33 6.19 -1.39
CA MET A 286 8.84 4.81 -1.35
C MET A 286 7.90 3.82 -2.05
N THR A 287 6.60 3.87 -1.75
CA THR A 287 5.64 2.98 -2.41
C THR A 287 5.52 3.27 -3.91
N THR A 288 5.69 4.53 -4.32
CA THR A 288 5.74 4.91 -5.74
C THR A 288 6.96 4.28 -6.43
N LEU A 289 8.14 4.33 -5.81
CA LEU A 289 9.33 3.62 -6.31
C LEU A 289 9.11 2.12 -6.38
N GLY A 290 8.55 1.52 -5.33
CA GLY A 290 8.30 0.09 -5.26
C GLY A 290 7.39 -0.40 -6.40
N ILE A 291 6.39 0.40 -6.77
CA ILE A 291 5.55 0.07 -7.92
C ILE A 291 6.31 0.32 -9.24
N LEU A 292 7.00 1.46 -9.41
CA LEU A 292 7.74 1.75 -10.64
C LEU A 292 8.79 0.67 -10.97
N PHE A 293 9.63 0.34 -10.00
CA PHE A 293 10.67 -0.68 -10.17
C PHE A 293 10.08 -2.09 -10.20
N GLY A 294 9.15 -2.40 -9.30
CA GLY A 294 8.59 -3.75 -9.15
C GLY A 294 7.67 -4.17 -10.30
N GLN A 295 6.96 -3.22 -10.93
CA GLN A 295 5.95 -3.51 -11.95
C GLN A 295 6.33 -3.03 -13.35
N TYR A 296 6.95 -1.85 -13.48
CA TYR A 296 7.09 -1.17 -14.79
C TYR A 296 8.51 -1.16 -15.34
N LEU A 297 9.52 -1.50 -14.53
CA LEU A 297 10.89 -1.66 -15.00
C LEU A 297 11.06 -3.03 -15.67
N THR A 298 10.61 -3.10 -16.93
CA THR A 298 10.76 -4.24 -17.84
C THR A 298 11.40 -3.78 -19.15
N PRO A 299 12.23 -4.64 -19.80
CA PRO A 299 12.81 -4.29 -21.10
C PRO A 299 11.74 -3.93 -22.12
N GLY A 300 11.90 -2.79 -22.80
CA GLY A 300 11.00 -2.33 -23.88
C GLY A 300 9.74 -1.57 -23.46
N ASN A 301 9.51 -1.34 -22.15
CA ASN A 301 8.38 -0.54 -21.68
C ASN A 301 8.71 0.96 -21.68
N ASP A 302 7.79 1.81 -22.15
CA ASP A 302 7.93 3.26 -22.07
C ASP A 302 7.65 3.74 -20.64
N LEU A 303 8.74 3.82 -19.87
CA LEU A 303 8.69 4.26 -18.48
C LEU A 303 8.35 5.75 -18.35
N ILE A 304 8.61 6.58 -19.37
CA ILE A 304 8.29 8.02 -19.36
C ILE A 304 6.78 8.21 -19.50
N PHE A 305 6.16 7.56 -20.48
CA PHE A 305 4.70 7.57 -20.62
C PHE A 305 4.04 6.99 -19.37
N SER A 306 4.51 5.84 -18.89
CA SER A 306 3.99 5.19 -17.67
C SER A 306 4.13 6.09 -16.43
N ALA A 307 5.23 6.84 -16.33
CA ALA A 307 5.46 7.81 -15.25
C ALA A 307 4.48 9.00 -15.31
N LEU A 308 4.28 9.59 -16.48
CA LEU A 308 3.37 10.73 -16.65
C LEU A 308 1.91 10.33 -16.46
N TYR A 309 1.51 9.19 -17.05
CA TYR A 309 0.18 8.62 -16.89
C TYR A 309 -0.11 8.29 -15.42
N ARG A 310 0.90 7.83 -14.67
CA ARG A 310 0.78 7.61 -13.23
C ARG A 310 0.52 8.91 -12.46
N VAL A 311 1.23 9.99 -12.78
CA VAL A 311 1.00 11.28 -12.09
C VAL A 311 -0.43 11.75 -12.34
N SER A 312 -0.89 11.73 -13.59
CA SER A 312 -2.25 12.19 -13.94
C SER A 312 -3.33 11.29 -13.31
N SER A 313 -3.23 9.97 -13.45
CA SER A 313 -4.20 9.02 -12.89
C SER A 313 -4.28 9.09 -11.36
N ILE A 314 -3.15 9.24 -10.67
CA ILE A 314 -3.12 9.38 -9.20
C ILE A 314 -3.77 10.70 -8.77
N LEU A 315 -3.50 11.81 -9.46
CA LEU A 315 -4.13 13.10 -9.10
C LEU A 315 -5.65 13.05 -9.27
N VAL A 316 -6.14 12.45 -10.37
CA VAL A 316 -7.58 12.26 -10.60
C VAL A 316 -8.18 11.36 -9.51
N ALA A 317 -7.51 10.24 -9.18
CA ALA A 317 -7.97 9.33 -8.13
C ALA A 317 -7.99 10.01 -6.75
N ILE A 318 -7.01 10.85 -6.42
CA ILE A 318 -7.00 11.63 -5.18
C ILE A 318 -8.23 12.54 -5.09
N VAL A 319 -8.51 13.32 -6.15
CA VAL A 319 -9.65 14.24 -6.17
C VAL A 319 -10.97 13.48 -6.06
N GLY A 320 -11.15 12.42 -6.85
CA GLY A 320 -12.37 11.60 -6.81
C GLY A 320 -12.57 10.93 -5.45
N THR A 321 -11.51 10.38 -4.86
CA THR A 321 -11.55 9.76 -3.53
C THR A 321 -11.91 10.77 -2.45
N LEU A 322 -11.32 11.96 -2.48
CA LEU A 322 -11.66 13.02 -1.52
C LEU A 322 -13.11 13.46 -1.66
N LEU A 323 -13.60 13.66 -2.88
CA LEU A 323 -15.01 14.00 -3.09
C LEU A 323 -15.94 12.92 -2.51
N ALA A 324 -15.65 11.64 -2.78
CA ALA A 324 -16.43 10.53 -2.24
C ALA A 324 -16.37 10.47 -0.71
N CYS A 325 -15.18 10.63 -0.11
CA CYS A 325 -15.00 10.69 1.33
C CYS A 325 -15.79 11.83 1.96
N TYR A 326 -15.77 13.03 1.37
CA TYR A 326 -16.51 14.20 1.86
C TYR A 326 -18.02 13.95 1.86
N LEU A 327 -18.56 13.48 0.72
CA LEU A 327 -19.99 13.21 0.58
C LEU A 327 -20.46 12.12 1.55
N LEU A 328 -19.72 11.03 1.67
CA LEU A 328 -20.05 9.94 2.60
C LEU A 328 -19.88 10.36 4.07
N HIS A 329 -18.85 11.12 4.39
CA HIS A 329 -18.66 11.66 5.74
C HIS A 329 -19.85 12.54 6.14
N HIS A 330 -20.27 13.46 5.27
CA HIS A 330 -21.44 14.30 5.51
C HIS A 330 -22.73 13.49 5.66
N PHE A 331 -22.95 12.52 4.76
CA PHE A 331 -24.11 11.63 4.82
C PHE A 331 -24.16 10.80 6.12
N LEU A 332 -23.04 10.18 6.52
CA LEU A 332 -22.95 9.36 7.73
C LEU A 332 -23.07 10.19 9.01
N ASN A 333 -22.65 11.46 9.00
CA ASN A 333 -22.80 12.36 10.15
C ASN A 333 -24.25 12.73 10.46
N SER A 334 -25.16 12.60 9.49
CA SER A 334 -26.59 12.84 9.67
C SER A 334 -27.26 11.81 10.60
N PHE A 335 -26.67 10.63 10.80
CA PHE A 335 -27.23 9.57 11.64
C PHE A 335 -26.50 9.49 12.97
N GLU A 336 -27.23 9.42 14.08
CA GLU A 336 -26.66 9.32 15.43
C GLU A 336 -25.77 8.06 15.59
N ALA A 337 -26.18 6.95 14.98
CA ALA A 337 -25.44 5.68 15.04
C ALA A 337 -24.04 5.74 14.41
N THR A 338 -23.78 6.70 13.52
CA THR A 338 -22.53 6.85 12.75
C THR A 338 -21.97 8.26 12.85
N ARG A 339 -22.43 9.08 13.81
CA ARG A 339 -21.96 10.46 13.94
C ARG A 339 -20.51 10.49 14.40
N PHE A 340 -19.63 11.08 13.60
CA PHE A 340 -18.21 11.20 13.95
C PHE A 340 -17.94 12.39 14.88
N GLY A 341 -18.66 13.50 14.67
CA GLY A 341 -18.36 14.84 15.19
C GLY A 341 -18.01 15.81 14.05
N GLU A 342 -17.85 17.10 14.37
CA GLU A 342 -17.36 18.11 13.42
C GLU A 342 -15.92 17.86 12.95
#